data_AF-A0A108UB21-F1
#
_entry.id   AF-A0A108UB21-F1
#
_cell.length_a   1.000
_cell.length_b   1.000
_cell.length_c   1.000
_cell.angle_alpha   90.00
_cell.angle_beta   90.00
_cell.angle_gamma   90.00
#
_symmetry.space_group_name_H-M   'P 1'
#
loop_
_entity.id
_entity.type
_entity.pdbx_description
1 polymer ?
#
loop_
_entity_poly.entity_id
_entity_poly.type
_entity_poly.pdbx_seq_one_letter_code
_entity_poly.pdbx_strand_id
1 'polypeptide(L)'
;MDSNDLFVAMLGPLMSSAPHVLVCTAGLVLCLARRTALGSAGVYGSLGFALLIGGSLVGLAGQAWFLWGQMHGEATPRSLALSIGAFGVVTTVMHAIAMGLLIAAILARRPARAA
;
A
#
# COMPACT_ATOMS: atom_id res chain seq x y z
N MET A 1 -24.98 16.08 5.22
CA MET A 1 -24.59 14.66 5.18
C MET A 1 -23.41 14.54 6.11
N ASP A 2 -23.55 13.73 7.15
CA ASP A 2 -22.68 13.77 8.34
C ASP A 2 -21.38 13.00 8.09
N SER A 3 -20.35 13.19 8.93
CA SER A 3 -19.10 12.40 8.90
C SER A 3 -19.35 10.89 8.94
N ASN A 4 -20.52 10.47 9.43
CA ASN A 4 -20.97 9.08 9.45
C ASN A 4 -21.18 8.51 8.03
N ASP A 5 -21.65 9.31 7.08
CA ASP A 5 -21.91 8.86 5.70
C ASP A 5 -20.60 8.61 4.93
N LEU A 6 -19.57 9.45 5.18
CA LEU A 6 -18.21 9.23 4.67
C LEU A 6 -17.61 7.94 5.25
N PHE A 7 -17.80 7.71 6.55
CA PHE A 7 -17.30 6.51 7.22
C PHE A 7 -17.94 5.23 6.68
N VAL A 8 -19.28 5.22 6.51
CA VAL A 8 -20.01 4.09 5.94
C VAL A 8 -19.57 3.82 4.50
N ALA A 9 -19.36 4.85 3.69
CA ALA A 9 -18.87 4.70 2.32
C ALA A 9 -17.41 4.18 2.25
N MET A 10 -16.59 4.51 3.25
CA MET A 10 -15.20 4.01 3.39
C MET A 10 -15.10 2.59 3.95
N LEU A 11 -16.16 2.06 4.56
CA LEU A 11 -16.12 0.76 5.24
C LEU A 11 -15.84 -0.39 4.28
N GLY A 12 -16.44 -0.38 3.08
CA GLY A 12 -16.18 -1.38 2.04
C GLY A 12 -14.71 -1.40 1.58
N PRO A 13 -14.15 -0.26 1.13
CA PRO A 13 -12.73 -0.14 0.80
C PRO A 13 -11.76 -0.52 1.95
N LEU A 14 -12.10 -0.17 3.20
CA LEU A 14 -11.31 -0.56 4.36
C LEU A 14 -11.31 -2.07 4.58
N MET A 15 -12.47 -2.72 4.53
CA MET A 15 -12.59 -4.16 4.73
C MET A 15 -11.92 -4.97 3.62
N SER A 16 -11.96 -4.49 2.37
CA SER A 16 -11.31 -5.18 1.25
C SER A 16 -9.78 -5.05 1.27
N SER A 17 -9.25 -3.96 1.81
CA SER A 17 -7.80 -3.71 1.90
C SER A 17 -7.17 -4.28 3.18
N ALA A 18 -7.95 -4.47 4.25
CA ALA A 18 -7.49 -5.03 5.53
C ALA A 18 -6.66 -6.33 5.40
N PRO A 19 -7.10 -7.39 4.67
CA PRO A 19 -6.31 -8.62 4.56
C PRO A 19 -4.96 -8.38 3.88
N HIS A 20 -4.91 -7.52 2.85
CA HIS A 20 -3.67 -7.16 2.18
C HIS A 20 -2.70 -6.43 3.12
N VAL A 21 -3.19 -5.44 3.87
CA VAL A 21 -2.39 -4.69 4.84
C VAL A 21 -1.90 -5.59 5.97
N LEU A 22 -2.72 -6.51 6.46
CA LEU A 22 -2.33 -7.48 7.48
C LEU A 22 -1.20 -8.38 6.99
N VAL A 23 -1.31 -8.94 5.79
CA VAL A 23 -0.26 -9.79 5.20
C VAL A 23 1.03 -9.00 5.00
N CYS A 24 0.95 -7.77 4.48
CA CYS A 24 2.13 -6.92 4.30
C CYS A 24 2.79 -6.57 5.64
N THR A 25 1.98 -6.31 6.67
CA THR A 25 2.48 -6.01 8.02
C THR A 25 3.17 -7.21 8.64
N ALA A 26 2.59 -8.41 8.51
CA ALA A 26 3.23 -9.65 8.95
C ALA A 26 4.55 -9.89 8.21
N GLY A 27 4.57 -9.70 6.89
CA GLY A 27 5.78 -9.78 6.08
C GLY A 27 6.86 -8.80 6.52
N LEU A 28 6.49 -7.54 6.79
CA LEU A 28 7.38 -6.51 7.32
C LEU A 28 7.99 -6.92 8.67
N VAL A 29 7.15 -7.35 9.61
CA VAL A 29 7.58 -7.80 10.93
C VAL A 29 8.54 -8.98 10.83
N LEU A 30 8.26 -9.96 9.96
CA LEU A 30 9.14 -11.09 9.72
C LEU A 30 10.49 -10.67 9.13
N CYS A 31 10.50 -9.75 8.16
CA CYS A 31 11.73 -9.19 7.57
C CYS A 31 12.57 -8.44 8.60
N LEU A 32 11.94 -7.68 9.50
CA LEU A 32 12.61 -6.95 10.58
C LEU A 32 13.13 -7.89 11.67
N ALA A 33 12.30 -8.83 12.13
CA ALA A 33 12.66 -9.79 13.17
C ALA A 33 13.80 -10.72 12.75
N ARG A 34 13.87 -11.08 11.47
CA ARG A 34 14.95 -11.92 10.90
C ARG A 34 15.99 -11.13 10.11
N ARG A 35 16.09 -9.82 10.31
CA ARG A 35 16.98 -8.95 9.52
C ARG A 35 18.45 -9.38 9.57
N THR A 36 18.92 -9.83 10.73
CA THR A 36 20.30 -10.33 10.91
C THR A 36 20.57 -11.63 10.14
N ALA A 37 19.59 -12.53 10.06
CA ALA A 37 19.70 -13.79 9.33
C ALA A 37 19.52 -13.62 7.81
N LEU A 38 18.72 -12.64 7.39
CA LEU A 38 18.40 -12.37 5.98
C LEU A 38 19.42 -11.43 5.30
N GLY A 39 20.17 -10.64 6.07
CA GLY A 39 21.12 -9.67 5.52
C GLY A 39 20.43 -8.62 4.63
N SER A 40 20.97 -8.41 3.43
CA SER A 40 20.42 -7.45 2.45
C SER A 40 18.99 -7.80 1.99
N ALA A 41 18.64 -9.09 1.93
CA ALA A 41 17.29 -9.52 1.60
C ALA A 41 16.24 -9.02 2.61
N GLY A 42 16.62 -8.92 3.89
CA GLY A 42 15.74 -8.39 4.94
C GLY A 42 15.46 -6.89 4.74
N VAL A 43 16.45 -6.13 4.26
CA VAL A 43 16.30 -4.70 3.97
C VAL A 43 15.36 -4.48 2.79
N TYR A 44 15.62 -5.14 1.66
CA TYR A 44 14.77 -5.03 0.48
C TYR A 44 13.33 -5.49 0.76
N GLY A 45 13.17 -6.59 1.50
CA GLY A 45 11.86 -7.10 1.91
C GLY A 45 11.12 -6.10 2.80
N SER A 46 11.79 -5.53 3.80
CA SER A 46 11.17 -4.53 4.69
C SER A 46 10.73 -3.27 3.95
N LEU A 47 11.55 -2.77 3.03
CA LEU A 47 11.19 -1.61 2.21
C LEU A 47 10.03 -1.94 1.26
N GLY A 48 10.05 -3.11 0.62
CA GLY A 48 8.98 -3.57 -0.26
C GLY A 48 7.64 -3.66 0.47
N PHE A 49 7.59 -4.34 1.62
CA PHE A 49 6.35 -4.45 2.41
C PHE A 49 5.89 -3.09 2.97
N ALA A 50 6.81 -2.23 3.41
CA ALA A 50 6.45 -0.88 3.85
C ALA A 50 5.85 -0.03 2.72
N LEU A 51 6.39 -0.14 1.50
CA LEU A 51 5.84 0.52 0.31
C LEU A 51 4.45 -0.01 -0.06
N LEU A 52 4.18 -1.32 0.07
CA LEU A 52 2.84 -1.88 -0.17
C LEU A 52 1.81 -1.37 0.86
N ILE A 53 2.19 -1.28 2.14
CA ILE A 53 1.34 -0.70 3.18
C ILE A 53 1.09 0.77 2.88
N GLY A 54 2.15 1.54 2.60
CA GLY A 54 2.05 2.95 2.23
C GLY A 54 1.17 3.17 1.00
N GLY A 55 1.34 2.35 -0.04
CA GLY A 55 0.54 2.40 -1.26
C GLY A 55 -0.94 2.09 -1.00
N SER A 56 -1.24 1.13 -0.11
CA SER A 56 -2.61 0.84 0.31
C SER A 56 -3.24 2.02 1.05
N LEU A 57 -2.49 2.67 1.94
CA LEU A 57 -2.95 3.86 2.66
C LEU A 57 -3.17 5.07 1.73
N VAL A 58 -2.27 5.29 0.76
CA VAL A 58 -2.43 6.34 -0.25
C VAL A 58 -3.66 6.07 -1.12
N GLY A 59 -3.89 4.80 -1.50
CA GLY A 59 -5.10 4.41 -2.24
C GLY A 59 -6.38 4.69 -1.46
N LEU A 60 -6.42 4.34 -0.17
CA LEU A 60 -7.54 4.65 0.72
C LEU A 60 -7.75 6.15 0.90
N ALA A 61 -6.67 6.93 1.09
CA ALA A 61 -6.74 8.37 1.17
C ALA A 61 -7.27 9.00 -0.13
N GLY A 62 -6.88 8.48 -1.29
CA GLY A 62 -7.41 8.92 -2.58
C GLY A 62 -8.90 8.64 -2.74
N GLN A 63 -9.37 7.47 -2.29
CA GLN A 63 -10.80 7.13 -2.26
C GLN A 63 -11.58 8.02 -1.28
N ALA A 64 -11.02 8.26 -0.08
CA ALA A 64 -11.63 9.14 0.91
C ALA A 64 -11.75 10.58 0.37
N TRP A 65 -10.69 11.07 -0.28
CA TRP A 65 -10.67 12.39 -0.93
C TRP A 65 -11.69 12.50 -2.05
N PHE A 66 -11.82 11.46 -2.88
CA PHE A 66 -12.81 11.40 -3.95
C PHE A 66 -14.24 11.47 -3.40
N LEU A 67 -14.57 10.63 -2.42
CA LEU A 67 -15.88 10.63 -1.78
C LEU A 67 -16.17 11.99 -1.12
N TRP A 68 -15.19 12.54 -0.41
CA TRP A 68 -15.30 13.86 0.21
C TRP A 68 -15.59 14.95 -0.81
N GLY A 69 -14.88 14.97 -1.94
CA GLY A 69 -15.09 15.93 -3.03
C GLY A 69 -16.45 15.80 -3.71
N GLN A 70 -16.97 14.58 -3.87
CA GLN A 70 -18.33 14.37 -4.38
C GLN A 70 -19.40 14.89 -3.41
N MET A 71 -19.17 14.76 -2.10
CA MET A 71 -20.14 15.19 -1.08
C MET A 71 -20.21 16.71 -0.91
N HIS A 72 -19.11 17.44 -1.13
CA HIS A 72 -19.07 18.89 -0.95
C HIS A 72 -19.44 19.68 -2.22
N GLY A 73 -19.72 19.01 -3.34
CA GLY A 73 -20.15 19.67 -4.59
C GLY A 73 -19.09 20.56 -5.24
N GLU A 74 -17.89 20.67 -4.67
CA GLU A 74 -16.78 21.49 -5.17
C GLU A 74 -16.04 20.86 -6.36
N ALA A 75 -16.38 19.61 -6.68
CA ALA A 75 -15.59 18.79 -7.57
C ALA A 75 -16.16 18.79 -9.00
N THR A 76 -15.49 19.50 -9.92
CA THR A 76 -15.77 19.38 -11.35
C THR A 76 -15.33 18.00 -11.87
N PRO A 77 -16.01 17.41 -12.87
CA PRO A 77 -15.65 16.09 -13.43
C PRO A 77 -14.17 15.99 -13.86
N ARG A 78 -13.62 17.10 -14.38
CA ARG A 78 -12.21 17.22 -14.78
C ARG A 78 -11.26 17.17 -13.58
N SER A 79 -11.58 17.84 -12.48
CA SER A 79 -10.76 17.82 -11.26
C SER A 79 -10.74 16.44 -10.60
N LEU A 80 -11.90 15.75 -10.57
CA LEU A 80 -12.02 14.38 -10.06
C LEU A 80 -11.21 13.38 -10.88
N ALA A 81 -11.28 13.48 -12.22
CA ALA A 81 -10.51 12.61 -13.11
C ALA A 81 -9.00 12.79 -12.93
N LEU A 82 -8.53 14.03 -12.76
CA LEU A 82 -7.12 14.33 -12.51
C LEU A 82 -6.66 13.80 -11.14
N SER A 83 -7.45 13.96 -10.09
CA SER A 83 -7.10 13.45 -8.76
C SER A 83 -7.07 11.91 -8.74
N ILE A 84 -8.09 11.25 -9.31
CA ILE A 84 -8.12 9.78 -9.41
C ILE A 84 -6.92 9.27 -10.22
N GLY A 85 -6.61 9.92 -11.34
CA GLY A 85 -5.45 9.60 -12.15
C GLY A 85 -4.13 9.76 -11.38
N ALA A 86 -3.95 10.86 -10.65
CA ALA A 86 -2.74 11.10 -9.86
C ALA A 86 -2.56 10.07 -8.74
N PHE A 87 -3.60 9.80 -7.94
CA PHE A 87 -3.55 8.77 -6.91
C PHE A 87 -3.32 7.37 -7.51
N GLY A 88 -3.98 7.07 -8.63
CA GLY A 88 -3.81 5.83 -9.38
C GLY A 88 -2.37 5.62 -9.85
N VAL A 89 -1.74 6.63 -10.45
CA VAL A 89 -0.34 6.58 -10.91
C VAL A 89 0.62 6.41 -9.72
N VAL A 90 0.45 7.20 -8.66
CA VAL A 90 1.31 7.11 -7.47
C VAL A 90 1.23 5.72 -6.85
N THR A 91 0.01 5.21 -6.65
CA THR A 91 -0.21 3.88 -6.07
C THR A 91 0.35 2.77 -6.94
N THR A 92 0.20 2.82 -8.27
CA THR A 92 0.79 1.82 -9.17
C THR A 92 2.31 1.88 -9.19
N VAL A 93 2.90 3.07 -9.21
CA VAL A 93 4.37 3.23 -9.15
C VAL A 93 4.92 2.68 -7.83
N MET A 94 4.26 2.99 -6.70
CA MET A 94 4.65 2.43 -5.40
C MET A 94 4.58 0.89 -5.39
N HIS A 95 3.51 0.30 -5.95
CA HIS A 95 3.39 -1.16 -6.05
C HIS A 95 4.45 -1.77 -6.97
N ALA A 96 4.76 -1.14 -8.10
CA ALA A 96 5.79 -1.61 -9.02
C ALA A 96 7.18 -1.62 -8.35
N ILE A 97 7.53 -0.52 -7.65
CA ILE A 97 8.79 -0.43 -6.89
C ILE A 97 8.80 -1.48 -5.78
N ALA A 98 7.70 -1.62 -5.04
CA ALA A 98 7.59 -2.60 -3.96
C ALA A 98 7.80 -4.03 -4.47
N MET A 99 7.17 -4.38 -5.59
CA MET A 99 7.32 -5.70 -6.18
C MET A 99 8.76 -5.94 -6.67
N GLY A 100 9.38 -4.93 -7.26
CA GLY A 100 10.80 -4.97 -7.63
C GLY A 100 11.72 -5.22 -6.43
N LEU A 101 11.45 -4.56 -5.30
CA LEU A 101 12.19 -4.76 -4.04
C LEU A 101 11.97 -6.16 -3.46
N LEU A 102 10.75 -6.70 -3.52
CA LEU A 102 10.46 -8.07 -3.09
C LEU A 102 11.17 -9.10 -3.97
N ILE A 103 11.20 -8.90 -5.29
CA ILE A 103 11.97 -9.73 -6.21
C ILE A 103 13.46 -9.64 -5.89
N ALA A 104 13.99 -8.43 -5.69
CA ALA A 104 15.38 -8.23 -5.29
C ALA A 104 15.70 -8.89 -3.95
N ALA A 105 14.76 -8.89 -2.99
CA ALA A 105 14.88 -9.59 -1.72
C ALA A 105 15.00 -11.11 -1.91
N ILE A 106 14.21 -11.68 -2.82
CA ILE A 106 14.28 -13.11 -3.16
C ILE A 106 15.62 -13.44 -3.81
N LEU A 107 16.07 -12.64 -4.78
CA LEU A 107 17.35 -12.85 -5.48
C LEU A 107 18.57 -12.65 -4.56
N ALA A 108 18.50 -11.71 -3.63
CA ALA A 108 19.56 -11.45 -2.65
C ALA A 108 19.63 -12.52 -1.54
N ARG A 109 18.61 -13.37 -1.42
CA ARG A 109 18.57 -14.44 -0.43
C ARG A 109 19.57 -15.51 -0.84
N ARG A 110 20.71 -15.58 -0.14
CA ARG A 110 21.66 -16.69 -0.33
C ARG A 110 20.92 -18.01 -0.06
N PRO A 111 21.10 -19.05 -0.90
CA PRO A 111 20.56 -20.37 -0.58
C PRO A 111 21.11 -20.78 0.79
N ALA A 112 20.23 -21.21 1.68
CA ALA A 112 20.64 -21.78 2.95
C ALA A 112 21.64 -22.90 2.62
N ARG A 113 22.89 -22.78 3.07
CA ARG A 113 23.83 -23.90 2.99
C ARG A 113 23.13 -25.07 3.65
N ALA A 114 22.80 -26.09 2.87
CA ALA A 114 22.35 -27.37 3.39
C ALA A 114 23.44 -27.83 4.36
N ALA A 115 23.08 -27.88 5.63
CA ALA A 115 23.90 -28.44 6.69
C ALA A 115 23.78 -29.96 6.66
#